data_AF-A0A3S0FK27-F1
#
_entry.id   AF-A0A3S0FK27-F1
#
_cell.length_a   1.000
_cell.length_b   1.000
_cell.length_c   1.000
_cell.angle_alpha   90.00
_cell.angle_beta   90.00
_cell.angle_gamma   90.00
#
_symmetry.space_group_name_H-M   'P 1'
#
loop_
_entity.id
_entity.type
_entity.pdbx_description
1 polymer ?
#
loop_
_entity_poly.entity_id
_entity_poly.type
_entity_poly.pdbx_seq_one_letter_code
_entity_poly.pdbx_strand_id
1 'polypeptide(L)'
;MKRQQKLSLSEKGKKGARAQQAARREQRETEEVQAKAKASMRRRPGTLADVPPWCHLSGNRSPAEAAAEAVKAHKASSATDALVLLWNLRRVAAADAELLAAAETHSAEIWSESPANTEQNGFDQDITLVSTHKDGRGTELVTVKLSYVRNLRKQCERFRLRAGEAERTRAETDRRLIRAEITVAAMRAGMVDPDAWVFLDLSEVTLDSKGNLLGAKEAIDTLKRQKPHIFKTGAHKHLSQPPAATAPGTFDEVLP
;
A
#
# COMPACT_ATOMS: atom_id res chain seq x y z
N MET A 1 -32.04 -71.42 -15.73
CA MET A 1 -32.42 -70.09 -15.19
C MET A 1 -31.78 -69.71 -13.84
N LYS A 2 -31.51 -70.62 -12.89
CA LYS A 2 -30.95 -70.26 -11.55
C LYS A 2 -29.52 -69.67 -11.54
N ARG A 3 -28.70 -69.87 -12.58
CA ARG A 3 -27.33 -69.30 -12.67
C ARG A 3 -27.30 -67.80 -12.96
N GLN A 4 -28.26 -67.26 -13.71
CA GLN A 4 -28.26 -65.83 -14.05
C GLN A 4 -28.71 -64.94 -12.87
N GLN A 5 -29.56 -65.43 -11.97
CA GLN A 5 -29.93 -64.69 -10.75
C GLN A 5 -28.79 -64.56 -9.72
N LYS A 6 -27.84 -65.51 -9.68
CA LYS A 6 -26.69 -65.41 -8.76
C LYS A 6 -25.66 -64.35 -9.20
N LEU A 7 -25.53 -64.12 -10.50
CA LEU A 7 -24.60 -63.10 -11.02
C LEU A 7 -25.11 -61.67 -10.74
N SER A 8 -26.41 -61.42 -10.86
CA SER A 8 -26.99 -60.08 -10.64
C SER A 8 -26.97 -59.63 -9.17
N LEU A 9 -27.05 -60.56 -8.21
CA LEU A 9 -26.91 -60.26 -6.77
C LEU A 9 -25.46 -59.93 -6.39
N SER A 10 -24.48 -60.57 -7.03
CA SER A 10 -23.05 -60.32 -6.79
C SER A 10 -22.61 -58.93 -7.29
N GLU A 11 -23.14 -58.48 -8.43
CA GLU A 11 -22.83 -57.15 -8.97
C GLU A 11 -23.43 -56.01 -8.16
N LYS A 12 -24.64 -56.20 -7.60
CA LYS A 12 -25.27 -55.20 -6.70
C LYS A 12 -24.46 -54.99 -5.42
N GLY A 13 -23.90 -56.06 -4.83
CA GLY A 13 -23.02 -55.95 -3.66
C GLY A 13 -21.72 -55.19 -3.93
N LYS A 14 -21.10 -55.43 -5.11
CA LYS A 14 -19.85 -54.73 -5.49
C LYS A 14 -20.06 -53.23 -5.75
N LYS A 15 -21.22 -52.82 -6.30
CA LYS A 15 -21.55 -51.41 -6.48
C LYS A 15 -21.74 -50.68 -5.16
N GLY A 16 -22.41 -51.31 -4.19
CA GLY A 16 -22.57 -50.74 -2.84
C GLY A 16 -21.25 -50.51 -2.11
N ALA A 17 -20.34 -51.50 -2.16
CA ALA A 17 -19.03 -51.38 -1.51
C ALA A 17 -18.16 -50.25 -2.10
N ARG A 18 -18.21 -50.04 -3.43
CA ARG A 18 -17.48 -48.95 -4.09
C ARG A 18 -18.04 -47.58 -3.72
N ALA A 19 -19.37 -47.43 -3.66
CA ALA A 19 -20.00 -46.18 -3.25
C ALA A 19 -19.66 -45.82 -1.79
N GLN A 20 -19.65 -46.80 -0.89
CA GLN A 20 -19.31 -46.58 0.51
C GLN A 20 -17.83 -46.22 0.71
N GLN A 21 -16.93 -46.78 -0.12
CA GLN A 21 -15.51 -46.40 -0.11
C GLN A 21 -15.27 -44.99 -0.65
N ALA A 22 -16.00 -44.56 -1.69
CA ALA A 22 -15.91 -43.21 -2.23
C ALA A 22 -16.36 -42.16 -1.20
N ALA A 23 -17.51 -42.37 -0.54
CA ALA A 23 -18.02 -41.46 0.49
C ALA A 23 -17.04 -41.29 1.68
N ARG A 24 -16.35 -42.37 2.08
CA ARG A 24 -15.33 -42.30 3.14
C ARG A 24 -14.08 -41.52 2.74
N ARG A 25 -13.73 -41.49 1.45
CA ARG A 25 -12.58 -40.70 0.96
C ARG A 25 -12.92 -39.22 0.97
N GLU A 26 -14.10 -38.85 0.49
CA GLU A 26 -14.58 -37.45 0.53
C GLU A 26 -14.68 -36.92 1.97
N GLN A 27 -15.16 -37.74 2.91
CA GLN A 27 -15.17 -37.37 4.33
C GLN A 27 -13.75 -37.14 4.89
N ARG A 28 -12.79 -38.01 4.56
CA ARG A 28 -11.41 -37.82 5.00
C ARG A 28 -10.76 -36.59 4.38
N GLU A 29 -11.01 -36.32 3.10
CA GLU A 29 -10.48 -35.13 2.43
C GLU A 29 -11.04 -33.85 3.03
N THR A 30 -12.34 -33.81 3.31
CA THR A 30 -12.98 -32.64 3.96
C THR A 30 -12.49 -32.45 5.40
N GLU A 31 -12.32 -33.53 6.17
CA GLU A 31 -11.73 -33.47 7.50
C GLU A 31 -10.26 -33.00 7.47
N GLU A 32 -9.47 -33.45 6.49
CA GLU A 32 -8.06 -33.03 6.35
C GLU A 32 -7.95 -31.55 5.97
N VAL A 33 -8.81 -31.07 5.06
CA VAL A 33 -8.87 -29.64 4.70
C VAL A 33 -9.28 -28.80 5.90
N GLN A 34 -10.29 -29.23 6.67
CA GLN A 34 -10.70 -28.54 7.89
C GLN A 34 -9.62 -28.58 8.97
N ALA A 35 -8.89 -29.69 9.13
CA ALA A 35 -7.79 -29.82 10.08
C ALA A 35 -6.62 -28.91 9.69
N LYS A 36 -6.26 -28.85 8.39
CA LYS A 36 -5.24 -27.92 7.87
C LYS A 36 -5.65 -26.46 8.05
N ALA A 37 -6.93 -26.13 7.85
CA ALA A 37 -7.46 -24.79 8.11
C ALA A 37 -7.43 -24.42 9.61
N LYS A 38 -7.78 -25.34 10.50
CA LYS A 38 -7.70 -25.13 11.96
C LYS A 38 -6.24 -25.03 12.44
N ALA A 39 -5.34 -25.84 11.89
CA ALA A 39 -3.91 -25.79 12.20
C ALA A 39 -3.28 -24.47 11.71
N SER A 40 -3.68 -23.96 10.55
CA SER A 40 -3.20 -22.67 10.04
C SER A 40 -3.75 -21.46 10.81
N MET A 41 -4.90 -21.60 11.46
CA MET A 41 -5.45 -20.60 12.39
C MET A 41 -4.79 -20.59 13.77
N ARG A 42 -4.21 -21.71 14.22
CA ARG A 42 -3.38 -21.77 15.44
C ARG A 42 -1.97 -21.21 15.19
N ARG A 43 -1.88 -20.02 14.58
CA ARG A 43 -0.61 -19.29 14.59
C ARG A 43 -0.30 -18.90 16.04
N ARG A 44 0.96 -19.06 16.44
CA ARG A 44 1.41 -18.62 17.76
C ARG A 44 1.03 -17.14 17.92
N PRO A 45 0.56 -16.71 19.11
CA PRO A 45 0.38 -15.29 19.38
C PRO A 45 1.69 -14.57 19.03
N GLY A 46 1.60 -13.56 18.16
CA GLY A 46 2.77 -12.86 17.64
C GLY A 46 3.63 -12.38 18.79
N THR A 47 4.88 -12.82 18.83
CA THR A 47 5.85 -12.35 19.81
C THR A 47 6.39 -10.99 19.36
N LEU A 48 6.94 -10.20 20.30
CA LEU A 48 7.52 -8.88 19.97
C LEU A 48 8.59 -8.96 18.87
N ALA A 49 9.28 -10.10 18.76
CA ALA A 49 10.28 -10.40 17.73
C ALA A 49 9.70 -10.58 16.32
N ASP A 50 8.39 -10.83 16.20
CA ASP A 50 7.71 -11.01 14.92
C ASP A 50 7.28 -9.67 14.30
N VAL A 51 7.28 -8.57 15.08
CA VAL A 51 6.92 -7.23 14.60
C VAL A 51 8.07 -6.67 13.77
N PRO A 52 7.85 -6.37 12.47
CA PRO A 52 8.92 -5.88 11.62
C PRO A 52 9.49 -4.55 12.14
N PRO A 53 10.83 -4.38 12.16
CA PRO A 53 11.49 -3.21 12.74
C PRO A 53 11.12 -1.87 12.05
N TRP A 54 10.53 -1.90 10.85
CA TRP A 54 10.09 -0.71 10.14
C TRP A 54 8.78 -0.10 10.66
N CYS A 55 8.01 -0.82 11.48
CA CYS A 55 6.76 -0.29 12.08
C CYS A 55 7.01 0.77 13.17
N HIS A 56 8.26 0.92 13.65
CA HIS A 56 8.59 1.84 14.75
C HIS A 56 9.20 3.18 14.29
N LEU A 57 9.53 3.34 13.01
CA LEU A 57 10.59 4.28 12.60
C LEU A 57 10.25 5.23 11.44
N SER A 58 9.00 5.36 11.01
CA SER A 58 8.61 6.41 10.05
C SER A 58 8.24 7.70 10.79
N GLY A 59 9.18 8.65 10.84
CA GLY A 59 9.07 9.90 11.62
C GLY A 59 7.91 10.85 11.29
N ASN A 60 7.10 10.56 10.27
CA ASN A 60 5.92 11.37 9.90
C ASN A 60 4.57 10.67 10.16
N ARG A 61 4.56 9.43 10.67
CA ARG A 61 3.30 8.74 11.00
C ARG A 61 3.01 8.83 12.47
N SER A 62 1.75 9.02 12.80
CA SER A 62 1.32 8.93 14.19
C SER A 62 1.50 7.49 14.71
N PRO A 63 1.75 7.30 16.02
CA PRO A 63 1.83 5.97 16.62
C PRO A 63 0.57 5.11 16.34
N ALA A 64 -0.59 5.75 16.19
CA ALA A 64 -1.84 5.10 15.86
C ALA A 64 -1.87 4.56 14.42
N GLU A 65 -1.35 5.30 13.45
CA GLU A 65 -1.25 4.84 12.04
C GLU A 65 -0.24 3.72 11.87
N ALA A 66 0.91 3.81 12.55
CA ALA A 66 1.91 2.75 12.57
C ALA A 66 1.34 1.45 13.15
N ALA A 67 0.59 1.56 14.25
CA ALA A 67 -0.11 0.41 14.82
C ALA A 67 -1.20 -0.15 13.90
N ALA A 68 -1.99 0.71 13.25
CA ALA A 68 -3.01 0.27 12.30
C ALA A 68 -2.40 -0.45 11.08
N GLU A 69 -1.26 0.01 10.59
CA GLU A 69 -0.54 -0.64 9.50
C GLU A 69 0.09 -1.96 9.94
N ALA A 70 0.66 -2.03 11.15
CA ALA A 70 1.20 -3.26 11.70
C ALA A 70 0.09 -4.31 11.91
N VAL A 71 -1.08 -3.91 12.40
CA VAL A 71 -2.28 -4.77 12.50
C VAL A 71 -2.71 -5.29 11.13
N LYS A 72 -2.72 -4.43 10.10
CA LYS A 72 -3.01 -4.83 8.71
C LYS A 72 -1.97 -5.80 8.16
N ALA A 73 -0.68 -5.53 8.39
CA ALA A 73 0.43 -6.36 7.93
C ALA A 73 0.42 -7.76 8.58
N HIS A 74 0.10 -7.82 9.87
CA HIS A 74 -0.01 -9.09 10.60
C HIS A 74 -1.32 -9.84 10.35
N LYS A 75 -2.27 -9.26 9.61
CA LYS A 75 -3.61 -9.81 9.39
C LYS A 75 -4.24 -10.29 10.70
N ALA A 76 -4.10 -9.50 11.77
CA ALA A 76 -4.63 -9.86 13.08
C ALA A 76 -6.15 -10.07 12.95
N SER A 77 -6.58 -11.33 13.09
CA SER A 77 -7.98 -11.72 12.89
C SER A 77 -8.83 -11.49 14.13
N SER A 78 -8.21 -11.20 15.28
CA SER A 78 -8.89 -10.92 16.54
C SER A 78 -8.54 -9.53 17.07
N ALA A 79 -9.53 -8.88 17.70
CA ALA A 79 -9.34 -7.59 18.38
C ALA A 79 -8.29 -7.68 19.50
N THR A 80 -8.19 -8.84 20.15
CA THR A 80 -7.23 -9.10 21.23
C THR A 80 -5.79 -9.09 20.72
N ASP A 81 -5.51 -9.72 19.57
CA ASP A 81 -4.18 -9.71 18.95
C ASP A 81 -3.77 -8.30 18.53
N ALA A 82 -4.72 -7.52 18.01
CA ALA A 82 -4.48 -6.12 17.66
C ALA A 82 -4.14 -5.28 18.90
N LEU A 83 -4.85 -5.47 20.02
CA LEU A 83 -4.57 -4.76 21.28
C LEU A 83 -3.21 -5.14 21.88
N VAL A 84 -2.84 -6.42 21.84
CA VAL A 84 -1.53 -6.90 22.30
C VAL A 84 -0.42 -6.28 21.45
N LEU A 85 -0.57 -6.26 20.13
CA LEU A 85 0.37 -5.61 19.22
C LEU A 85 0.49 -4.11 19.53
N LEU A 86 -0.63 -3.42 19.73
CA LEU A 86 -0.66 -1.98 20.02
C LEU A 86 0.00 -1.64 21.36
N TRP A 87 -0.23 -2.46 22.38
CA TRP A 87 0.43 -2.30 23.69
C TRP A 87 1.94 -2.52 23.60
N ASN A 88 2.37 -3.53 22.84
CA ASN A 88 3.77 -3.81 22.56
C ASN A 88 4.45 -2.66 21.80
N LEU A 89 3.81 -2.13 20.75
CA LEU A 89 4.29 -0.98 20.00
C LEU A 89 4.44 0.26 20.90
N ARG A 90 3.48 0.50 21.80
CA ARG A 90 3.52 1.62 22.76
C ARG A 90 4.67 1.47 23.76
N ARG A 91 4.95 0.24 24.23
CA ARG A 91 6.11 -0.03 25.10
C ARG A 91 7.43 0.24 24.40
N VAL A 92 7.56 -0.18 23.13
CA VAL A 92 8.78 0.08 22.34
C VAL A 92 8.94 1.57 22.07
N ALA A 93 7.88 2.28 21.69
CA ALA A 93 7.95 3.73 21.46
C ALA A 93 8.34 4.51 22.73
N ALA A 94 7.87 4.09 23.90
CA ALA A 94 8.29 4.69 25.17
C ALA A 94 9.77 4.41 25.48
N ALA A 95 10.24 3.18 25.22
CA ALA A 95 11.64 2.82 25.39
C ALA A 95 12.56 3.56 24.39
N ASP A 96 12.12 3.74 23.14
CA ASP A 96 12.86 4.51 22.12
C ASP A 96 12.93 6.00 22.48
N ALA A 97 11.85 6.58 23.02
CA ALA A 97 11.85 7.95 23.50
C ALA A 97 12.81 8.14 24.70
N GLU A 98 12.84 7.19 25.63
CA GLU A 98 13.79 7.19 26.74
C GLU A 98 15.24 7.00 26.26
N LEU A 99 15.47 6.11 25.28
CA LEU A 99 16.79 5.90 24.67
C LEU A 99 17.27 7.13 23.90
N LEU A 100 16.38 7.82 23.17
CA LEU A 100 16.72 9.07 22.48
C LEU A 100 17.03 10.18 23.47
N ALA A 101 16.24 10.36 24.53
CA ALA A 101 16.54 11.33 25.59
C ALA A 101 17.84 11.00 26.36
N ALA A 102 18.11 9.71 26.59
CA ALA A 102 19.36 9.24 27.19
C ALA A 102 20.56 9.41 26.23
N ALA A 103 20.37 9.23 24.93
CA ALA A 103 21.40 9.45 23.91
C ALA A 103 21.69 10.94 23.71
N GLU A 104 20.69 11.82 23.78
CA GLU A 104 20.90 13.27 23.74
C GLU A 104 21.71 13.74 24.95
N THR A 105 21.41 13.22 26.15
CA THR A 105 22.19 13.53 27.37
C THR A 105 23.60 12.94 27.34
N HIS A 106 23.79 11.69 26.88
CA HIS A 106 25.13 11.09 26.77
C HIS A 106 25.95 11.58 25.58
N SER A 107 25.32 12.00 24.47
CA SER A 107 26.05 12.57 23.34
C SER A 107 26.69 13.92 23.69
N ALA A 108 26.18 14.63 24.69
CA ALA A 108 26.83 15.82 25.25
C ALA A 108 28.09 15.49 26.07
N GLU A 109 28.17 14.30 26.69
CA GLU A 109 29.31 13.88 27.51
C GLU A 109 30.37 13.09 26.71
N ILE A 110 29.97 12.33 25.69
CA ILE A 110 30.87 11.39 24.98
C ILE A 110 31.77 12.09 23.94
N TRP A 111 31.44 13.31 23.50
CA TRP A 111 32.28 14.04 22.53
C TRP A 111 33.49 14.78 23.15
N SER A 112 33.73 14.70 24.47
CA SER A 112 34.92 15.32 25.09
C SER A 112 36.16 14.43 25.13
N GLU A 113 36.06 13.14 24.80
CA GLU A 113 37.21 12.23 24.78
C GLU A 113 37.19 11.40 23.49
N SER A 114 37.83 11.92 22.44
CA SER A 114 38.05 11.20 21.18
C SER A 114 39.38 10.44 21.27
N PRO A 115 39.39 9.11 21.46
CA PRO A 115 40.62 8.33 21.33
C PRO A 115 40.95 8.18 19.85
N ALA A 116 41.80 9.05 19.34
CA ALA A 116 42.20 9.14 17.94
C ALA A 116 43.10 7.99 17.43
N ASN A 117 43.11 6.80 18.06
CA ASN A 117 44.05 5.76 17.63
C ASN A 117 43.65 4.33 18.03
N THR A 118 42.78 3.69 17.25
CA THR A 118 42.66 2.21 17.27
C THR A 118 42.18 1.71 15.91
N GLU A 119 43.02 1.89 14.89
CA GLU A 119 42.90 1.11 13.66
C GLU A 119 43.74 -0.17 13.80
N GLN A 120 43.17 -1.30 13.33
CA GLN A 120 43.82 -2.54 12.86
C GLN A 120 43.60 -3.87 13.59
N ASN A 121 42.79 -3.98 14.64
CA ASN A 121 42.41 -5.31 15.14
C ASN A 121 41.00 -5.68 14.68
N GLY A 122 40.92 -6.65 13.76
CA GLY A 122 39.70 -7.32 13.28
C GLY A 122 39.02 -8.17 14.35
N PHE A 123 38.83 -7.61 15.54
CA PHE A 123 38.15 -8.23 16.66
C PHE A 123 36.67 -7.82 16.62
N ASP A 124 35.78 -8.82 16.56
CA ASP A 124 34.39 -8.68 17.00
C ASP A 124 34.41 -8.31 18.48
N GLN A 125 34.56 -7.02 18.78
CA GLN A 125 34.44 -6.53 20.14
C GLN A 125 32.97 -6.55 20.52
N ASP A 126 32.66 -7.29 21.58
CA ASP A 126 31.34 -7.26 22.19
C ASP A 126 31.16 -5.91 22.89
N ILE A 127 30.03 -5.24 22.65
CA ILE A 127 29.66 -4.03 23.39
C ILE A 127 28.86 -4.48 24.61
N THR A 128 29.41 -4.26 25.80
CA THR A 128 28.65 -4.43 27.04
C THR A 128 27.92 -3.12 27.34
N LEU A 129 26.60 -3.16 27.27
CA LEU A 129 25.73 -2.07 27.66
C LEU A 129 25.37 -2.23 29.14
N VAL A 130 25.61 -1.19 29.94
CA VAL A 130 25.20 -1.16 31.34
C VAL A 130 23.79 -0.57 31.40
N SER A 131 22.82 -1.42 31.74
CA SER A 131 21.44 -0.99 31.97
C SER A 131 21.26 -0.73 33.47
N THR A 132 20.99 0.52 33.84
CA THR A 132 20.62 0.88 35.21
C THR A 132 19.10 0.89 35.35
N HIS A 133 18.55 0.01 36.18
CA HIS A 133 17.12 0.02 36.49
C HIS A 133 16.75 1.29 37.28
N LYS A 134 15.70 2.01 36.85
CA LYS A 134 15.19 3.21 37.54
C LYS A 134 14.81 2.97 39.01
N ASP A 135 14.52 1.73 39.39
CA ASP A 135 14.08 1.35 40.74
C ASP A 135 15.25 1.17 41.74
N GLY A 136 16.51 1.41 41.33
CA GLY A 136 17.68 1.24 42.17
C GLY A 136 18.05 -0.23 42.49
N ARG A 137 17.40 -1.20 41.85
CA ARG A 137 17.53 -2.65 42.14
C ARG A 137 18.71 -3.35 41.47
N GLY A 138 19.76 -2.62 41.14
CA GLY A 138 21.00 -3.16 40.57
C GLY A 138 21.18 -2.88 39.08
N THR A 139 22.42 -3.01 38.65
CA THR A 139 22.88 -2.82 37.26
C THR A 139 22.92 -4.17 36.55
N GLU A 140 22.23 -4.30 35.42
CA GLU A 140 22.32 -5.48 34.56
C GLU A 140 23.24 -5.17 33.38
N LEU A 141 24.26 -6.02 33.18
CA LEU A 141 25.18 -5.92 32.05
C LEU A 141 24.61 -6.75 30.90
N VAL A 142 24.22 -6.09 29.82
CA VAL A 142 23.76 -6.74 28.59
C VAL A 142 24.85 -6.66 27.55
N THR A 143 25.45 -7.80 27.23
CA THR A 143 26.48 -7.88 26.18
C THR A 143 25.83 -8.12 24.82
N VAL A 144 26.00 -7.18 23.89
CA VAL A 144 25.50 -7.27 22.51
C VAL A 144 26.68 -7.30 21.55
N LYS A 145 26.66 -8.26 20.61
CA LYS A 145 27.70 -8.37 19.58
C LYS A 145 27.65 -7.15 18.65
N LEU A 146 28.79 -6.47 18.45
CA LEU A 146 28.87 -5.32 17.54
C LEU A 146 28.51 -5.68 16.09
N SER A 147 28.83 -6.91 15.65
CA SER A 147 28.44 -7.42 14.34
C SER A 147 26.92 -7.47 14.15
N TYR A 148 26.16 -7.79 15.21
CA TYR A 148 24.71 -7.76 15.19
C TYR A 148 24.18 -6.33 15.02
N VAL A 149 24.70 -5.36 15.79
CA VAL A 149 24.30 -3.94 15.68
C VAL A 149 24.63 -3.39 14.29
N ARG A 150 25.80 -3.70 13.73
CA ARG A 150 26.18 -3.29 12.36
C ARG A 150 25.25 -3.89 11.31
N ASN A 151 24.89 -5.18 11.44
CA ASN A 151 23.95 -5.82 10.52
C ASN A 151 22.56 -5.16 10.63
N LEU A 152 22.09 -4.91 11.85
CA LEU A 152 20.80 -4.28 12.08
C LEU A 152 20.73 -2.87 11.47
N ARG A 153 21.78 -2.06 11.62
CA ARG A 153 21.87 -0.75 10.96
C ARG A 153 21.80 -0.85 9.44
N LYS A 154 22.55 -1.79 8.84
CA LYS A 154 22.50 -2.05 7.38
C LYS A 154 21.10 -2.47 6.93
N GLN A 155 20.40 -3.26 7.74
CA GLN A 155 19.02 -3.65 7.44
C GLN A 155 18.07 -2.46 7.53
N CYS A 156 18.13 -1.66 8.59
CA CYS A 156 17.33 -0.44 8.73
C CYS A 156 17.55 0.54 7.58
N GLU A 157 18.78 0.73 7.13
CA GLU A 157 19.10 1.56 5.98
C GLU A 157 18.47 1.04 4.69
N ARG A 158 18.57 -0.26 4.42
CA ARG A 158 17.90 -0.91 3.28
C ARG A 158 16.39 -0.72 3.31
N PHE A 159 15.76 -0.85 4.48
CA PHE A 159 14.32 -0.63 4.62
C PHE A 159 13.94 0.83 4.36
N ARG A 160 14.72 1.79 4.82
CA ARG A 160 14.50 3.22 4.55
C ARG A 160 14.59 3.53 3.06
N LEU A 161 15.60 3.02 2.37
CA LEU A 161 15.75 3.19 0.92
C LEU A 161 14.55 2.60 0.16
N ARG A 162 14.18 1.36 0.48
CA ARG A 162 13.03 0.68 -0.16
C ARG A 162 11.71 1.40 0.11
N ALA A 163 11.50 1.92 1.32
CA ALA A 163 10.32 2.69 1.66
C ALA A 163 10.26 4.00 0.85
N GLY A 164 11.38 4.72 0.74
CA GLY A 164 11.47 5.95 -0.06
C GLY A 164 11.23 5.70 -1.56
N GLU A 165 11.74 4.60 -2.12
CA GLU A 165 11.46 4.20 -3.50
C GLU A 165 9.98 3.85 -3.71
N ALA A 166 9.37 3.13 -2.78
CA ALA A 166 7.94 2.80 -2.83
C ALA A 166 7.06 4.05 -2.75
N GLU A 167 7.41 5.03 -1.94
CA GLU A 167 6.70 6.32 -1.87
C GLU A 167 6.84 7.13 -3.15
N ARG A 168 8.03 7.19 -3.75
CA ARG A 168 8.27 7.91 -5.02
C ARG A 168 7.48 7.28 -6.17
N THR A 169 7.54 5.96 -6.29
CA THR A 169 6.80 5.22 -7.33
C THR A 169 5.30 5.38 -7.15
N ARG A 170 4.79 5.31 -5.91
CA ARG A 170 3.38 5.58 -5.61
C ARG A 170 2.97 7.01 -5.97
N ALA A 171 3.76 8.01 -5.56
CA ALA A 171 3.46 9.40 -5.89
C ALA A 171 3.47 9.64 -7.42
N GLU A 172 4.35 8.96 -8.16
CA GLU A 172 4.38 9.03 -9.62
C GLU A 172 3.16 8.35 -10.26
N THR A 173 2.76 7.16 -9.79
CA THR A 173 1.56 6.49 -10.27
C THR A 173 0.30 7.29 -9.96
N ASP A 174 0.22 7.90 -8.78
CA ASP A 174 -0.90 8.73 -8.37
C ASP A 174 -1.01 9.97 -9.28
N ARG A 175 0.12 10.64 -9.58
CA ARG A 175 0.15 11.75 -10.54
C ARG A 175 -0.31 11.35 -11.94
N ARG A 176 0.11 10.17 -12.43
CA ARG A 176 -0.30 9.66 -13.74
C ARG A 176 -1.79 9.32 -13.76
N LEU A 177 -2.30 8.72 -12.68
CA LEU A 177 -3.71 8.38 -12.54
C LEU A 177 -4.58 9.64 -12.49
N ILE A 178 -4.19 10.64 -11.69
CA ILE A 178 -4.89 11.94 -11.61
C ILE A 178 -4.96 12.57 -13.00
N ARG A 179 -3.84 12.62 -13.73
CA ARG A 179 -3.82 13.17 -15.10
C ARG A 179 -4.77 12.43 -16.03
N ALA A 180 -4.72 11.09 -16.05
CA ALA A 180 -5.59 10.29 -16.91
C ALA A 180 -7.08 10.52 -16.60
N GLU A 181 -7.45 10.51 -15.33
CA GLU A 181 -8.83 10.72 -14.89
C GLU A 181 -9.33 12.14 -15.18
N ILE A 182 -8.49 13.17 -14.99
CA ILE A 182 -8.82 14.55 -15.35
C ILE A 182 -9.04 14.67 -16.86
N THR A 183 -8.15 14.11 -17.67
CA THR A 183 -8.28 14.12 -19.13
C THR A 183 -9.60 13.47 -19.57
N VAL A 184 -9.93 12.31 -19.00
CA VAL A 184 -11.21 11.62 -19.28
C VAL A 184 -12.41 12.47 -18.84
N ALA A 185 -12.36 13.06 -17.64
CA ALA A 185 -13.43 13.93 -17.13
C ALA A 185 -13.63 15.17 -18.00
N ALA A 186 -12.53 15.79 -18.46
CA ALA A 186 -12.56 16.98 -19.30
C ALA A 186 -13.05 16.67 -20.73
N MET A 187 -12.64 15.54 -21.32
CA MET A 187 -13.17 15.06 -22.59
C MET A 187 -14.68 14.79 -22.51
N ARG A 188 -15.14 14.13 -21.43
CA ARG A 188 -16.58 13.94 -21.17
C ARG A 188 -17.33 15.25 -21.02
N ALA A 189 -16.67 16.30 -20.53
CA ALA A 189 -17.22 17.64 -20.39
C ALA A 189 -17.20 18.45 -21.71
N GLY A 190 -16.69 17.87 -22.81
CA GLY A 190 -16.66 18.49 -24.13
C GLY A 190 -15.39 19.29 -24.43
N MET A 191 -14.30 19.11 -23.68
CA MET A 191 -13.03 19.77 -23.96
C MET A 191 -12.49 19.37 -25.35
N VAL A 192 -12.11 20.36 -26.17
CA VAL A 192 -11.62 20.17 -27.54
C VAL A 192 -10.18 19.66 -27.55
N ASP A 193 -9.34 20.31 -26.75
CA ASP A 193 -7.91 20.03 -26.67
C ASP A 193 -7.61 19.24 -25.40
N PRO A 194 -7.14 17.98 -25.51
CA PRO A 194 -6.79 17.18 -24.34
C PRO A 194 -5.73 17.84 -23.48
N ASP A 195 -4.80 18.63 -24.02
CA ASP A 195 -3.69 19.21 -23.25
C ASP A 195 -4.07 20.49 -22.49
N ALA A 196 -5.28 21.00 -22.70
CA ALA A 196 -5.78 22.18 -22.00
C ALA A 196 -6.06 21.94 -20.51
N TRP A 197 -5.92 20.72 -19.99
CA TRP A 197 -6.03 20.42 -18.56
C TRP A 197 -5.01 21.18 -17.70
N VAL A 198 -3.91 21.66 -18.29
CA VAL A 198 -2.89 22.49 -17.60
C VAL A 198 -3.46 23.79 -17.03
N PHE A 199 -4.61 24.25 -17.54
CA PHE A 199 -5.30 25.44 -17.03
C PHE A 199 -6.24 25.16 -15.84
N LEU A 200 -6.44 23.89 -15.47
CA LEU A 200 -7.22 23.54 -14.29
C LEU A 200 -6.42 23.84 -13.03
N ASP A 201 -7.08 24.41 -12.03
CA ASP A 201 -6.52 24.49 -10.69
C ASP A 201 -6.58 23.09 -10.05
N LEU A 202 -5.41 22.47 -9.90
CA LEU A 202 -5.26 21.12 -9.35
C LEU A 202 -5.05 21.12 -7.84
N SER A 203 -4.98 22.29 -7.20
CA SER A 203 -4.65 22.40 -5.77
C SER A 203 -5.70 21.76 -4.86
N GLU A 204 -6.97 21.77 -5.27
CA GLU A 204 -8.09 21.18 -4.54
C GLU A 204 -8.44 19.75 -5.01
N VAL A 205 -7.82 19.26 -6.09
CA VAL A 205 -8.15 17.97 -6.68
C VAL A 205 -7.45 16.84 -5.93
N THR A 206 -8.24 16.00 -5.27
CA THR A 206 -7.75 14.88 -4.45
C THR A 206 -8.29 13.55 -4.95
N LEU A 207 -7.55 12.47 -4.70
CA LEU A 207 -7.90 11.11 -5.10
C LEU A 207 -8.45 10.36 -3.88
N ASP A 208 -9.68 9.86 -3.97
CA ASP A 208 -10.28 9.04 -2.91
C ASP A 208 -9.67 7.63 -2.89
N SER A 209 -9.78 6.94 -1.76
CA SER A 209 -9.47 5.53 -1.55
C SER A 209 -10.02 4.58 -2.64
N LYS A 210 -11.10 4.97 -3.33
CA LYS A 210 -11.74 4.21 -4.42
C LYS A 210 -11.17 4.52 -5.81
N GLY A 211 -10.22 5.45 -5.93
CA GLY A 211 -9.67 5.91 -7.20
C GLY A 211 -10.49 6.98 -7.91
N ASN A 212 -11.49 7.58 -7.25
CA ASN A 212 -12.29 8.65 -7.83
C ASN A 212 -11.67 10.02 -7.51
N LEU A 213 -11.74 10.96 -8.46
CA LEU A 213 -11.32 12.35 -8.24
C LEU A 213 -12.43 13.17 -7.58
N LEU A 214 -12.11 13.81 -6.46
CA LEU A 214 -12.94 14.83 -5.81
C LEU A 214 -12.51 16.22 -6.30
N GLY A 215 -13.46 17.14 -6.51
CA GLY A 215 -13.19 18.52 -6.97
C GLY A 215 -13.00 18.70 -8.49
N ALA A 216 -12.76 17.63 -9.26
CA ALA A 216 -12.49 17.74 -10.71
C ALA A 216 -13.64 18.39 -11.51
N LYS A 217 -14.91 18.15 -11.12
CA LYS A 217 -16.07 18.75 -11.79
C LYS A 217 -16.13 20.28 -11.61
N GLU A 218 -15.88 20.75 -10.39
CA GLU A 218 -15.91 22.17 -10.04
C GLU A 218 -14.77 22.93 -10.72
N ALA A 219 -13.58 22.32 -10.79
CA ALA A 219 -12.44 22.86 -11.53
C ALA A 219 -12.77 23.01 -13.03
N ILE A 220 -13.39 21.99 -13.64
CA ILE A 220 -13.79 22.03 -15.06
C ILE A 220 -14.88 23.09 -15.29
N ASP A 221 -15.87 23.21 -14.41
CA ASP A 221 -16.93 24.21 -14.54
C ASP A 221 -16.41 25.64 -14.37
N THR A 222 -15.42 25.84 -13.49
CA THR A 222 -14.70 27.12 -13.35
C THR A 222 -13.92 27.44 -14.63
N LEU A 223 -13.22 26.45 -15.20
CA LEU A 223 -12.49 26.62 -16.46
C LEU A 223 -13.42 26.91 -17.63
N LYS A 224 -14.61 26.30 -17.69
CA LYS A 224 -15.64 26.59 -18.70
C LYS A 224 -16.07 28.06 -18.67
N ARG A 225 -16.23 28.63 -17.47
CA ARG A 225 -16.59 30.05 -17.29
C ARG A 225 -15.46 30.99 -17.71
N GLN A 226 -14.21 30.65 -17.39
CA GLN A 226 -13.05 31.47 -17.70
C GLN A 226 -12.63 31.39 -19.18
N LYS A 227 -12.70 30.21 -19.78
CA LYS A 227 -12.19 29.92 -21.14
C LYS A 227 -13.16 29.04 -21.92
N PRO A 228 -14.34 29.56 -22.32
CA PRO A 228 -15.37 28.77 -22.99
C PRO A 228 -14.92 28.20 -24.35
N HIS A 229 -14.00 28.87 -25.05
CA HIS A 229 -13.49 28.45 -26.37
C HIS A 229 -12.71 27.12 -26.36
N ILE A 230 -12.24 26.67 -25.18
CA ILE A 230 -11.55 25.38 -25.02
C ILE A 230 -12.54 24.21 -25.06
N PHE A 231 -13.82 24.49 -24.78
CA PHE A 231 -14.88 23.50 -24.80
C PHE A 231 -15.65 23.61 -26.11
N LYS A 232 -16.15 22.49 -26.62
CA LYS A 232 -17.08 22.47 -27.74
C LYS A 232 -18.37 23.13 -27.26
N THR A 233 -18.50 24.43 -27.49
CA THR A 233 -19.78 25.12 -27.42
C THR A 233 -20.65 24.46 -28.49
N GLY A 234 -21.71 23.78 -28.07
CA GLY A 234 -22.65 23.16 -28.99
C GLY A 234 -23.10 24.18 -30.03
N ALA A 235 -22.60 24.01 -31.26
CA ALA A 235 -22.99 24.72 -32.46
C ALA A 235 -23.17 26.25 -32.31
N HIS A 236 -22.10 27.02 -32.55
CA HIS A 236 -22.33 28.12 -33.49
C HIS A 236 -22.71 27.46 -34.82
N LYS A 237 -24.02 27.33 -35.07
CA LYS A 237 -24.54 27.23 -36.44
C LYS A 237 -24.06 28.49 -37.14
N HIS A 238 -22.85 28.44 -37.68
CA HIS A 238 -22.50 29.31 -38.77
C HIS A 238 -23.38 28.82 -39.92
N LEU A 239 -24.59 29.37 -39.98
CA LEU A 239 -25.37 29.42 -41.20
C LEU A 239 -24.51 30.22 -42.18
N SER A 240 -23.50 29.56 -42.76
CA SER A 240 -23.04 29.90 -44.10
C SER A 240 -24.22 29.58 -45.00
N GLN A 241 -25.22 30.47 -44.97
CA GLN A 241 -26.15 30.64 -46.04
C GLN A 241 -25.27 30.95 -47.25
N PRO A 242 -25.19 30.05 -48.24
CA PRO A 242 -24.45 30.35 -49.45
C PRO A 242 -25.01 31.68 -49.99
N PRO A 243 -24.16 32.64 -50.40
CA PRO A 243 -24.66 33.87 -51.01
C PRO A 243 -25.57 33.46 -52.16
N ALA A 244 -26.79 33.99 -52.16
CA ALA A 244 -27.79 33.70 -53.19
C ALA A 244 -27.13 33.87 -54.56
N ALA A 245 -27.16 32.81 -55.38
CA ALA A 245 -26.60 32.82 -56.72
C ALA A 245 -27.22 33.99 -57.49
N THR A 246 -26.44 35.04 -57.69
CA THR A 246 -26.80 36.15 -58.55
C THR A 246 -26.98 35.57 -59.96
N ALA A 247 -28.18 35.74 -60.51
CA ALA A 247 -28.53 35.25 -61.84
C ALA A 247 -27.50 35.75 -62.87
N PRO A 248 -27.07 34.91 -63.82
CA PRO A 248 -26.14 35.33 -64.87
C PRO A 248 -26.79 36.44 -65.68
N GLY A 249 -26.19 37.63 -65.62
CA GLY A 249 -26.57 38.78 -66.43
C GLY A 249 -26.44 38.41 -67.90
N THR A 250 -27.54 38.56 -68.63
CA THR A 250 -27.63 38.59 -70.07
C THR A 250 -26.62 39.61 -70.61
N PHE A 251 -25.58 39.11 -71.28
CA PHE A 251 -24.69 39.93 -72.08
C PHE A 251 -25.46 40.32 -73.35
N ASP A 252 -26.05 41.50 -73.34
CA ASP A 252 -26.61 42.10 -74.55
C ASP A 252 -25.48 42.46 -75.51
N GLU A 253 -25.60 41.83 -76.67
CA GLU A 253 -24.95 42.04 -77.94
C GLU A 253 -24.92 43.53 -78.33
N VAL A 254 -23.73 44.12 -78.40
CA VAL A 254 -23.51 45.41 -79.08
C VAL A 254 -22.35 45.25 -80.06
N LEU A 255 -22.74 45.04 -81.32
CA LEU A 255 -21.96 45.27 -82.54
C LEU A 255 -21.53 46.76 -82.61
N PRO A 256 -20.34 47.03 -83.16
CA PRO A 256 -20.29 47.48 -84.56
C PRO A 256 -19.33 46.70 -85.47
#